data_AF-A0A353ZG32-F1
#
_entry.id   AF-A0A353ZG32-F1
#
_cell.length_a   1.000
_cell.length_b   1.000
_cell.length_c   1.000
_cell.angle_alpha   90.00
_cell.angle_beta   90.00
_cell.angle_gamma   90.00
#
_symmetry.space_group_name_H-M   'P 1'
#
loop_
_entity.id
_entity.type
_entity.pdbx_description
1 polymer ?
#
loop_
_entity_poly.entity_id
_entity_poly.type
_entity_poly.pdbx_seq_one_letter_code
_entity_poly.pdbx_strand_id
1 'polypeptide(L)'
;MAKRLKWLDEKFETTLIDDYARKLTSFLDAMADGHVDSSELKSQEARLVTLMKEVEPLLSDEQHEKVTRLLCELSAYNVMETLHGVQQMRGKHVWRP
;
A
#
# COMPACT_ATOMS: atom_id res chain seq x y z
N MET A 1 10.37 23.27 7.32
CA MET A 1 10.46 21.83 7.67
C MET A 1 9.17 21.16 7.25
N ALA A 2 9.22 20.09 6.46
CA ALA A 2 8.02 19.33 6.13
C ALA A 2 7.49 18.65 7.41
N LYS A 3 6.20 18.84 7.71
CA LYS A 3 5.55 18.25 8.89
C LYS A 3 5.47 16.73 8.68
N ARG A 4 5.99 15.94 9.62
CA ARG A 4 5.95 14.47 9.57
C ARG A 4 4.50 13.99 9.46
N LEU A 5 4.21 13.20 8.44
CA LEU A 5 2.91 12.55 8.29
C LEU A 5 2.73 11.50 9.40
N LYS A 6 1.54 11.48 10.01
CA LYS A 6 1.17 10.46 11.00
C LYS A 6 0.78 9.19 10.24
N TRP A 7 1.22 8.03 10.71
CA TRP A 7 0.88 6.74 10.07
C TRP A 7 -0.44 6.15 10.59
N LEU A 8 -0.97 6.70 11.69
CA LEU A 8 -2.18 6.25 12.36
C LEU A 8 -3.18 7.40 12.48
N ASP A 9 -4.45 7.09 12.29
CA ASP A 9 -5.54 7.96 12.73
C ASP A 9 -5.73 7.79 14.24
N GLU A 10 -5.47 8.85 15.00
CA GLU A 10 -5.57 8.84 16.47
C GLU A 10 -7.01 8.62 16.98
N LYS A 11 -8.04 8.74 16.14
CA LYS A 11 -9.45 8.57 16.52
C LYS A 11 -10.00 7.18 16.21
N PHE A 12 -9.55 6.58 15.11
CA PHE A 12 -10.11 5.33 14.60
C PHE A 12 -9.14 4.14 14.69
N GLU A 13 -7.90 4.37 15.16
CA GLU A 13 -6.84 3.35 15.26
C GLU A 13 -6.60 2.58 13.94
N THR A 14 -6.87 3.25 12.82
CA THR A 14 -6.66 2.72 11.48
C THR A 14 -5.41 3.32 10.85
N THR A 15 -4.82 2.58 9.90
CA THR A 15 -3.67 3.06 9.13
C THR A 15 -4.09 4.18 8.18
N LEU A 16 -3.28 5.25 8.12
CA LEU A 16 -3.42 6.33 7.13
C LEU A 16 -2.56 6.09 5.89
N ILE A 17 -1.78 5.01 5.86
CA ILE A 17 -0.83 4.74 4.78
C ILE A 17 -1.56 4.48 3.45
N ASP A 18 -2.71 3.80 3.48
CA ASP A 18 -3.47 3.52 2.26
C ASP A 18 -4.10 4.80 1.67
N ASP A 19 -4.50 5.74 2.52
CA ASP A 19 -4.95 7.07 2.08
C ASP A 19 -3.82 7.88 1.43
N TYR A 20 -2.58 7.71 1.88
CA TYR A 20 -1.42 8.31 1.25
C TYR A 20 -1.05 7.59 -0.05
N ALA A 21 -1.12 6.26 -0.07
CA ALA A 21 -0.88 5.46 -1.26
C ALA A 21 -1.84 5.83 -2.40
N ARG A 22 -3.13 6.02 -2.10
CA ARG A 22 -4.15 6.49 -3.05
C ARG A 22 -3.91 7.90 -3.59
N LYS A 23 -3.05 8.69 -2.93
CA LYS A 23 -2.65 10.04 -3.35
C LYS A 23 -1.33 10.06 -4.11
N LEU A 24 -0.62 8.93 -4.21
CA LEU A 24 0.58 8.85 -5.05
C LEU A 24 0.16 9.05 -6.50
N THR A 25 0.73 10.05 -7.16
CA THR A 25 0.49 10.32 -8.58
C THR A 25 0.69 9.06 -9.42
N SER A 26 1.73 8.28 -9.10
CA SER A 26 2.01 7.02 -9.78
C SER A 26 0.96 5.92 -9.58
N PHE A 27 0.21 5.96 -8.48
CA PHE A 27 -0.93 5.07 -8.26
C PHE A 27 -2.17 5.60 -8.98
N LEU A 28 -2.43 6.91 -8.93
CA LEU A 28 -3.54 7.53 -9.65
C LEU A 28 -3.44 7.32 -11.16
N ASP A 29 -2.24 7.47 -11.73
CA ASP A 29 -2.00 7.28 -13.15
C ASP A 29 -2.21 5.82 -13.56
N ALA A 30 -1.66 4.87 -12.80
CA ALA A 30 -1.79 3.43 -13.07
C ALA A 30 -3.20 2.86 -12.83
N MET A 31 -4.06 3.62 -12.14
CA MET A 31 -5.45 3.22 -11.86
C MET A 31 -6.45 4.01 -12.71
N ALA A 32 -5.99 4.91 -13.57
CA ALA A 32 -6.85 5.87 -14.28
C ALA A 32 -7.84 5.20 -15.25
N ASP A 33 -7.45 4.10 -15.88
CA ASP A 33 -8.28 3.31 -16.79
C ASP A 33 -8.89 2.06 -16.13
N GLY A 34 -8.61 1.84 -14.85
CA GLY A 34 -9.06 0.68 -14.07
C GLY A 34 -8.31 -0.61 -14.38
N HIS A 35 -7.21 -0.58 -15.13
CA HIS A 35 -6.40 -1.75 -15.49
C HIS A 35 -4.91 -1.50 -15.28
N VAL A 36 -4.33 -2.11 -14.24
CA VAL A 36 -2.88 -2.08 -14.04
C VAL A 36 -2.21 -3.08 -14.98
N ASP A 37 -1.40 -2.58 -15.91
CA ASP A 37 -0.63 -3.42 -16.82
C ASP A 37 0.72 -3.89 -16.23
N SER A 38 1.39 -4.79 -16.95
CA SER A 38 2.67 -5.35 -16.52
C SER A 38 3.82 -4.33 -16.44
N SER A 39 3.78 -3.29 -17.27
CA SER A 39 4.78 -2.22 -17.30
C SER A 39 4.59 -1.22 -16.17
N GLU A 40 3.35 -0.92 -15.81
CA GLU A 40 3.00 -0.06 -14.68
C GLU A 40 3.36 -0.73 -13.36
N LEU A 41 3.06 -2.02 -13.23
CA LEU A 41 3.45 -2.82 -12.06
C LEU A 41 4.97 -2.84 -11.88
N LYS A 42 5.73 -3.12 -12.95
CA LYS A 42 7.20 -3.07 -12.93
C LYS A 42 7.73 -1.69 -12.58
N SER A 43 7.08 -0.63 -13.06
CA SER A 43 7.47 0.75 -12.74
C SER A 43 7.25 1.06 -11.26
N GLN A 44 6.16 0.57 -10.66
CA GLN A 44 5.90 0.69 -9.22
C GLN A 44 6.91 -0.11 -8.39
N GLU A 45 7.24 -1.34 -8.81
CA GLU A 45 8.27 -2.16 -8.17
C GLU A 45 9.63 -1.47 -8.20
N ALA A 46 10.03 -0.90 -9.35
CA ALA A 46 11.28 -0.17 -9.48
C ALA A 46 11.39 1.03 -8.51
N ARG A 47 10.28 1.77 -8.33
CA ARG A 47 10.21 2.86 -7.33
C ARG A 47 10.36 2.32 -5.91
N LEU A 48 9.67 1.23 -5.58
CA LEU A 48 9.75 0.59 -4.27
C LEU A 48 11.19 0.14 -3.97
N VAL A 49 11.82 -0.59 -4.90
CA VAL A 49 13.20 -1.08 -4.76
C VAL A 49 14.19 0.07 -4.58
N THR A 50 14.02 1.17 -5.31
CA THR A 50 14.86 2.36 -5.17
C THR A 50 14.76 2.93 -3.76
N LEU A 51 13.54 3.12 -3.25
CA LEU A 51 13.31 3.63 -1.89
C LEU A 51 13.85 2.67 -0.82
N MET A 52 13.70 1.36 -0.98
CA MET A 52 14.24 0.38 -0.03
C MET A 52 15.77 0.47 0.04
N LYS A 53 16.45 0.57 -1.11
CA LYS A 53 17.91 0.74 -1.17
C LYS A 53 18.41 2.03 -0.53
N GLU A 54 17.62 3.10 -0.59
CA GLU A 54 17.94 4.38 0.04
C GLU A 54 17.71 4.36 1.55
N VAL A 55 16.61 3.74 2.01
CA VAL A 55 16.17 3.81 3.41
C VAL A 55 16.82 2.74 4.28
N GLU A 56 16.93 1.50 3.79
CA GLU A 56 17.39 0.35 4.56
C GLU A 56 18.77 0.58 5.24
N PRO A 57 19.80 1.15 4.56
CA PRO A 57 21.10 1.38 5.18
C PRO A 57 21.11 2.50 6.24
N LEU A 58 20.05 3.31 6.33
CA LEU A 58 19.94 4.41 7.29
C LEU A 58 19.37 3.95 8.65
N LEU A 59 18.90 2.71 8.72
CA LEU A 59 18.30 2.12 9.90
C LEU A 59 19.38 1.40 10.72
N SER A 60 19.39 1.59 12.04
CA SER A 60 20.10 0.67 12.93
C SER A 60 19.45 -0.72 12.88
N ASP A 61 20.15 -1.77 13.32
CA ASP A 61 19.61 -3.14 13.34
C ASP A 61 18.24 -3.22 14.04
N GLU A 62 18.08 -2.54 15.18
CA GLU A 62 16.80 -2.49 15.91
C GLU A 62 15.70 -1.76 15.12
N GLN A 63 16.05 -0.67 14.43
CA GLN A 63 15.11 0.07 13.60
C GLN A 63 14.71 -0.74 12.36
N HIS A 64 15.68 -1.42 11.75
CA HIS A 64 15.49 -2.30 10.60
C HIS A 64 14.52 -3.42 10.94
N GLU A 65 14.71 -4.11 12.07
CA GLU A 65 13.82 -5.18 12.51
C GLU A 65 12.36 -4.68 12.66
N LYS A 66 12.18 -3.53 13.34
CA LYS A 66 10.85 -2.94 13.57
C LYS A 66 10.18 -2.52 12.26
N VAL A 67 10.92 -1.85 11.37
CA VAL A 67 10.40 -1.40 10.07
C VAL A 67 10.09 -2.59 9.17
N THR A 68 10.95 -3.61 9.14
CA THR A 68 10.73 -4.84 8.38
C THR A 68 9.44 -5.52 8.83
N ARG A 69 9.26 -5.71 10.15
CA ARG A 69 8.02 -6.30 10.68
C ARG A 69 6.79 -5.47 10.28
N LEU A 70 6.86 -4.15 10.38
CA LEU A 70 5.77 -3.27 9.99
C LEU A 70 5.44 -3.40 8.49
N LEU A 71 6.44 -3.42 7.61
CA LEU A 71 6.24 -3.57 6.16
C LEU A 71 5.61 -4.93 5.82
N CYS A 72 6.00 -6.00 6.53
CA CYS A 72 5.39 -7.32 6.38
C CYS A 72 3.91 -7.32 6.78
N GLU A 73 3.57 -6.78 7.95
CA GLU A 73 2.18 -6.69 8.42
C GLU A 73 1.32 -5.83 7.48
N LEU A 74 1.84 -4.68 7.02
CA LEU A 74 1.15 -3.82 6.06
C LEU A 74 0.90 -4.53 4.72
N SER A 75 1.91 -5.25 4.21
CA SER A 75 1.76 -6.00 2.95
C SER A 75 0.71 -7.11 3.08
N ALA A 76 0.72 -7.84 4.19
CA ALA A 76 -0.28 -8.87 4.47
C ALA A 76 -1.69 -8.26 4.59
N TYR A 77 -1.83 -7.16 5.34
CA TYR A 77 -3.10 -6.45 5.51
C TYR A 77 -3.67 -5.98 4.17
N ASN A 78 -2.86 -5.35 3.31
CA ASN A 78 -3.32 -4.82 2.02
C ASN A 78 -3.79 -5.94 1.07
N VAL A 79 -3.12 -7.09 1.08
CA VAL A 79 -3.57 -8.29 0.35
C VAL A 79 -4.91 -8.79 0.91
N MET A 80 -5.03 -8.91 2.24
CA MET A 80 -6.27 -9.34 2.89
C MET A 80 -7.43 -8.39 2.60
N GLU A 81 -7.22 -7.08 2.68
CA GLU A 81 -8.22 -6.06 2.38
C GLU A 81 -8.67 -6.15 0.92
N THR A 82 -7.73 -6.25 -0.02
CA THR A 82 -8.02 -6.39 -1.44
C THR A 82 -8.86 -7.64 -1.72
N LEU A 83 -8.45 -8.80 -1.18
CA LEU A 83 -9.16 -10.06 -1.34
C LEU A 83 -10.57 -9.99 -0.72
N HIS A 84 -10.69 -9.40 0.47
CA HIS A 84 -11.96 -9.20 1.14
C HIS A 84 -12.90 -8.32 0.30
N GLY A 85 -12.40 -7.23 -0.27
CA GLY A 85 -13.17 -6.36 -1.18
C GLY A 85 -13.65 -7.10 -2.43
N VAL A 86 -12.78 -7.88 -3.07
CA VAL A 86 -13.15 -8.70 -4.24
C VAL A 86 -14.24 -9.72 -3.91
N GLN A 87 -14.16 -10.40 -2.76
CA GLN A 87 -15.19 -11.34 -2.31
C GLN A 87 -16.54 -10.65 -2.08
N GLN A 88 -16.55 -9.48 -1.45
CA GLN A 88 -17.78 -8.71 -1.23
C GLN A 88 -18.45 -8.27 -2.53
N MET A 89 -17.67 -7.93 -3.57
CA MET A 89 -18.22 -7.59 -4.89
C MET A 89 -18.83 -8.82 -5.59
N ARG A 90 -18.18 -9.99 -5.49
CA ARG A 90 -18.66 -11.24 -6.09
C ARG A 90 -19.94 -11.76 -5.42
N GLY A 91 -20.08 -11.60 -4.11
CA GLY A 91 -21.29 -12.00 -3.36
C GLY A 91 -22.56 -11.21 -3.68
N LYS A 92 -22.45 -10.07 -4.39
CA LYS A 92 -23.59 -9.22 -4.79
C LYS A 92 -24.14 -9.55 -6.19
N HIS A 93 -23.44 -10.38 -6.97
CA HIS A 93 -23.91 -10.88 -8.27
C HIS A 93 -24.73 -12.17 -8.12
N VAL A 94 -25.81 -12.13 -7.34
CA VAL A 94 -26.87 -13.16 -7.49
C VAL A 94 -27.71 -12.75 -8.69
N TRP A 95 -27.45 -13.37 -9.84
CA TRP A 95 -28.35 -13.28 -10.99
C TRP A 95 -29.76 -13.74 -10.55
N ARG A 96 -30.76 -12.89 -10.74
CA ARG A 96 -32.17 -13.27 -10.66
C ARG A 96 -32.67 -13.44 -12.11
N PRO A 97 -33.39 -14.53 -12.41
CA PRO A 97 -33.91 -14.81 -13.76
C PRO A 97 -34.79 -13.71 -14.33
#